data_AF-A0A2I0JTA6-F1
#
_entry.id   AF-A0A2I0JTA6-F1
#
_cell.length_a   1.000
_cell.length_b   1.000
_cell.length_c   1.000
_cell.angle_alpha   90.00
_cell.angle_beta   90.00
_cell.angle_gamma   90.00
#
_symmetry.space_group_name_H-M   'P 1'
#
loop_
_entity.id
_entity.type
_entity.pdbx_description
1 polymer ?
#
loop_
_entity_poly.entity_id
_entity_poly.type
_entity_poly.pdbx_seq_one_letter_code
_entity_poly.pdbx_strand_id
1 'polypeptide(L)'
;MQVRELVLSRNLKLIIEPGRSLIANTCCFVNRVTGVKTNGTKNFIVIDGSMAELIRPSLYGAYQHIQLTSPPPSGVEISTFDVVGPVCESADFLGKDRELPTPDQAIHLSLL
;
A
#
# COMPACT_ATOMS: atom_id res chain seq x y z
N MET A 1 26.15 4.77 24.32
CA MET A 1 26.55 3.35 24.50
C MET A 1 25.62 2.51 23.65
N GLN A 2 26.16 1.76 22.69
CA GLN A 2 25.36 0.94 21.76
C GLN A 2 24.88 -0.35 22.44
N VAL A 3 23.74 -0.89 22.02
CA VAL A 3 23.18 -2.16 22.56
C VAL A 3 24.22 -3.29 22.58
N ARG A 4 25.07 -3.36 21.55
CA ARG A 4 26.20 -4.31 21.46
C ARG A 4 27.14 -4.21 22.66
N GLU A 5 27.53 -3.01 23.06
CA GLU A 5 28.48 -2.78 24.18
C GLU A 5 27.87 -3.20 25.52
N LEU A 6 26.58 -2.94 25.72
CA LEU A 6 25.84 -3.33 26.93
C LEU A 6 25.71 -4.85 27.07
N VAL A 7 25.41 -5.56 25.98
CA VAL A 7 25.29 -7.02 25.97
C VAL A 7 26.65 -7.67 26.26
N LEU A 8 27.72 -7.19 25.61
CA LEU A 8 29.06 -7.74 25.77
C LEU A 8 29.63 -7.46 27.17
N SER A 9 29.50 -6.23 27.69
CA SER A 9 30.02 -5.88 29.02
C SER A 9 29.36 -6.63 30.18
N ARG A 10 28.15 -7.16 29.96
CA ARG A 10 27.38 -7.92 30.96
C ARG A 10 27.34 -9.43 30.69
N ASN A 11 28.06 -9.91 29.67
CA ASN A 11 28.10 -11.31 29.25
C ASN A 11 26.70 -11.93 29.07
N LEU A 12 25.80 -11.20 28.41
CA LEU A 12 24.43 -11.64 28.19
C LEU A 12 24.27 -12.35 26.85
N LYS A 13 23.34 -13.31 26.78
CA LYS A 13 22.87 -13.87 25.51
C LYS A 13 21.80 -12.95 24.92
N LEU A 14 22.02 -12.47 23.69
CA LEU A 14 21.02 -11.69 22.96
C LEU A 14 20.13 -12.62 22.13
N ILE A 15 18.82 -12.55 22.39
CA ILE A 15 17.76 -13.15 21.58
C ILE A 15 16.91 -12.00 21.05
N ILE A 16 16.56 -12.03 19.76
CA ILE A 16 15.70 -11.03 19.13
C ILE A 16 14.56 -11.74 18.39
N GLU A 17 13.40 -11.09 18.32
CA GLU A 17 12.17 -11.62 17.70
C GLU A 17 11.71 -10.73 16.53
N PRO A 18 12.51 -10.61 15.45
CA PRO A 18 12.18 -9.71 14.35
C PRO A 18 11.03 -10.27 13.51
N GLY A 19 9.89 -9.58 13.50
CA GLY A 19 8.77 -9.88 12.59
C GLY A 19 8.82 -9.01 11.34
N ARG A 20 8.36 -7.76 11.47
CA ARG A 20 8.21 -6.80 10.34
C ARG A 20 9.50 -6.65 9.52
N SER A 21 10.65 -6.52 10.17
CA SER A 21 11.93 -6.30 9.48
C SER A 21 12.41 -7.51 8.65
N LEU A 22 11.82 -8.69 8.84
CA LEU A 22 12.12 -9.87 8.03
C LEU A 22 11.16 -10.04 6.85
N ILE A 23 9.86 -9.76 7.05
CA ILE A 23 8.82 -10.21 6.10
C ILE A 23 8.06 -9.07 5.39
N ALA A 24 8.11 -7.84 5.89
CA ALA A 24 7.18 -6.80 5.42
C ALA A 24 7.41 -6.38 3.97
N ASN A 25 8.65 -6.37 3.48
CA ASN A 25 9.01 -5.93 2.13
C ASN A 25 9.19 -7.09 1.14
N THR A 26 8.84 -8.32 1.51
CA THR A 26 8.96 -9.51 0.64
C THR A 26 7.66 -9.87 -0.06
N CYS A 27 6.60 -9.10 0.14
CA CYS A 27 5.26 -9.38 -0.35
C CYS A 27 4.67 -8.14 -1.03
N CYS A 28 3.79 -8.36 -2.00
CA CYS A 28 2.95 -7.33 -2.59
C CYS A 28 1.50 -7.76 -2.49
N PHE A 29 0.59 -6.82 -2.20
CA PHE A 29 -0.83 -7.07 -2.35
C PHE A 29 -1.27 -6.63 -3.75
N VAL A 30 -1.42 -7.62 -4.65
CA VAL A 30 -1.70 -7.42 -6.08
C VAL A 30 -3.20 -7.44 -6.31
N ASN A 31 -3.70 -6.44 -7.05
CA ASN A 31 -5.11 -6.19 -7.23
C ASN A 31 -5.41 -5.82 -8.68
N ARG A 32 -6.62 -6.09 -9.16
CA ARG A 32 -7.10 -5.63 -10.46
C ARG A 32 -7.88 -4.32 -10.31
N VAL A 33 -7.66 -3.37 -11.22
CA VAL A 33 -8.51 -2.18 -11.33
C VAL A 33 -9.89 -2.58 -11.85
N THR A 34 -10.94 -2.29 -11.09
CA THR A 34 -12.34 -2.51 -11.47
C THR A 34 -12.96 -1.27 -12.12
N GLY A 35 -12.44 -0.09 -11.81
CA GLY A 35 -12.82 1.15 -12.49
C GLY A 35 -12.15 2.39 -11.95
N VAL A 36 -12.35 3.49 -12.67
CA VAL A 36 -11.95 4.84 -12.26
C VAL A 36 -13.20 5.70 -12.20
N LYS A 37 -13.38 6.43 -11.09
CA LYS A 37 -14.52 7.33 -10.90
C LYS A 37 -14.07 8.65 -10.29
N THR A 38 -14.89 9.69 -10.43
CA THR A 38 -14.68 10.98 -9.78
C THR A 38 -15.97 11.41 -9.09
N ASN A 39 -15.84 12.14 -7.98
CA ASN A 39 -16.98 12.83 -7.35
C ASN A 39 -16.98 14.34 -7.68
N GLY A 40 -16.17 14.77 -8.66
CA GLY A 40 -15.96 16.17 -9.04
C GLY A 40 -14.85 16.87 -8.28
N THR A 41 -14.47 16.39 -7.09
CA THR A 41 -13.37 16.96 -6.28
C THR A 41 -12.19 16.01 -6.12
N LYS A 42 -12.46 14.70 -6.04
CA LYS A 42 -11.48 13.64 -5.90
C LYS A 42 -11.70 12.58 -6.97
N ASN A 43 -10.59 12.01 -7.42
CA ASN A 43 -10.58 10.85 -8.30
C ASN A 43 -10.30 9.59 -7.48
N PHE A 44 -10.91 8.49 -7.89
CA PHE A 44 -10.83 7.21 -7.20
C PHE A 44 -10.46 6.12 -8.20
N ILE A 45 -9.46 5.32 -7.85
CA ILE A 45 -9.21 4.03 -8.50
C ILE A 45 -9.84 2.98 -7.61
N VAL A 46 -10.84 2.29 -8.15
CA VAL A 46 -11.52 1.19 -7.46
C VAL A 46 -10.81 -0.11 -7.85
N ILE A 47 -10.42 -0.89 -6.85
CA ILE A 47 -9.78 -2.20 -7.01
C ILE A 47 -10.68 -3.32 -6.48
N ASP A 48 -10.30 -4.57 -6.70
CA ASP A 48 -11.01 -5.75 -6.20
C ASP A 48 -10.68 -6.09 -4.73
N GLY A 49 -9.46 -5.82 -4.27
CA GLY A 49 -9.10 -5.95 -2.85
C GLY A 49 -9.57 -4.78 -1.98
N SER A 50 -9.57 -5.01 -0.66
CA SER A 50 -10.19 -4.11 0.30
C SER A 50 -9.44 -4.07 1.65
N MET A 51 -9.99 -3.28 2.56
CA MET A 51 -9.61 -3.28 3.97
C MET A 51 -9.85 -4.63 4.68
N ALA A 52 -10.66 -5.52 4.13
CA ALA A 52 -10.85 -6.87 4.68
C ALA A 52 -9.55 -7.70 4.56
N GLU A 53 -8.82 -7.56 3.47
CA GLU A 53 -7.53 -8.22 3.24
C GLU A 53 -6.36 -7.42 3.82
N LEU A 54 -6.37 -6.09 3.67
CA LEU A 54 -5.26 -5.22 4.07
C LEU A 54 -5.75 -4.01 4.89
N ILE A 55 -6.10 -4.25 6.14
CA ILE A 55 -6.72 -3.24 7.03
C ILE A 55 -5.78 -2.08 7.43
N ARG A 56 -4.46 -2.22 7.24
CA ARG A 56 -3.47 -1.30 7.84
C ARG A 56 -3.65 0.18 7.48
N PRO A 57 -3.91 0.57 6.22
CA PRO A 57 -4.13 1.97 5.88
C PRO A 57 -5.36 2.53 6.57
N SER A 58 -6.44 1.76 6.60
CA SER A 58 -7.70 2.14 7.25
C SER A 58 -7.57 2.28 8.77
N LEU A 59 -6.95 1.30 9.42
CA LEU A 59 -6.86 1.22 10.88
C LEU A 59 -5.80 2.16 11.49
N TYR A 60 -4.66 2.30 10.82
CA TYR A 60 -3.50 3.03 11.36
C TYR A 60 -3.16 4.31 10.61
N GLY A 61 -3.85 4.63 9.52
CA GLY A 61 -3.40 5.68 8.59
C GLY A 61 -2.05 5.33 7.94
N ALA A 62 -1.68 4.05 7.91
CA ALA A 62 -0.35 3.63 7.47
C ALA A 62 -0.16 3.85 5.97
N TYR A 63 0.98 4.41 5.59
CA TYR A 63 1.41 4.45 4.20
C TYR A 63 1.99 3.10 3.78
N GLN A 64 1.52 2.60 2.63
CA GLN A 64 2.13 1.55 1.83
C GLN A 64 2.18 2.05 0.38
N HIS A 65 3.30 1.83 -0.30
CA HIS A 65 3.52 2.38 -1.63
C HIS A 65 2.60 1.68 -2.63
N ILE A 66 2.08 2.41 -3.62
CA ILE A 66 1.18 1.87 -4.64
C ILE A 66 1.77 2.18 -6.01
N GLN A 67 1.85 1.17 -6.86
CA GLN A 67 2.28 1.33 -8.26
C GLN A 67 1.51 0.38 -9.18
N LEU A 68 1.42 0.74 -10.46
CA LEU A 68 0.92 -0.17 -11.51
C LEU A 68 1.93 -1.29 -11.74
N THR A 69 1.45 -2.51 -11.99
CA THR A 69 2.33 -3.67 -12.27
C THR A 69 2.90 -3.64 -13.68
N SER A 70 2.27 -2.88 -14.58
CA SER A 70 2.66 -2.72 -15.97
C SER A 70 2.94 -1.25 -16.26
N PRO A 71 3.91 -0.94 -17.15
CA PRO A 71 4.14 0.43 -17.57
C PRO A 71 2.87 1.02 -18.19
N PRO A 72 2.49 2.26 -17.83
CA PRO A 72 1.39 2.92 -18.52
C PRO A 72 1.76 3.18 -19.99
N PRO A 73 0.77 3.28 -20.90
CA PRO A 73 1.00 3.79 -22.24
C PRO A 73 1.73 5.14 -22.24
N SER A 74 2.50 5.40 -23.30
CA SER A 74 3.20 6.68 -23.44
C SER A 74 2.22 7.85 -23.48
N GLY A 75 2.52 8.93 -22.77
CA GLY A 75 1.70 10.15 -22.74
C GLY A 75 0.46 10.08 -21.86
N VAL A 76 0.30 9.04 -21.03
CA VAL A 76 -0.80 8.99 -20.05
C VAL A 76 -0.63 10.06 -18.98
N GLU A 77 -1.71 10.79 -18.72
CA GLU A 77 -1.76 11.84 -17.71
C GLU A 77 -1.63 11.24 -16.30
N ILE A 78 -0.76 11.86 -15.50
CA ILE A 78 -0.64 11.60 -14.07
C ILE A 78 -1.66 12.48 -13.35
N SER A 79 -2.43 11.87 -12.46
CA SER A 79 -3.43 12.55 -11.64
C SER A 79 -3.38 12.03 -10.21
N THR A 80 -4.00 12.78 -9.29
CA THR A 80 -4.11 12.38 -7.88
C THR A 80 -5.35 11.52 -7.68
N PHE A 81 -5.16 10.33 -7.08
CA PHE A 81 -6.21 9.36 -6.82
C PHE A 81 -6.21 8.87 -5.37
N ASP A 82 -7.41 8.62 -4.83
CA ASP A 82 -7.60 7.71 -3.71
C ASP A 82 -7.81 6.29 -4.25
N VAL A 83 -7.07 5.31 -3.73
CA VAL A 83 -7.21 3.89 -4.09
C VAL A 83 -8.10 3.22 -3.05
N VAL A 84 -9.24 2.71 -3.49
CA VAL A 84 -10.33 2.24 -2.62
C VAL A 84 -10.82 0.86 -3.03
N GLY A 85 -11.31 0.09 -2.06
CA GLY A 85 -11.92 -1.21 -2.30
C GLY A 85 -13.43 -1.14 -2.57
N PRO A 86 -14.09 -2.29 -2.71
CA PRO A 86 -15.52 -2.41 -2.96
C PRO A 86 -16.39 -2.47 -1.69
N VAL A 87 -15.81 -2.46 -0.48
CA VAL A 87 -16.58 -2.54 0.77
C VAL A 87 -17.39 -1.24 0.95
N CYS A 88 -18.63 -1.38 1.40
CA CYS A 88 -19.58 -0.27 1.58
C CYS A 88 -19.27 0.58 2.83
N GLU A 89 -18.01 0.97 3.00
CA GLU A 89 -17.56 1.79 4.12
C GLU A 89 -16.53 2.81 3.63
N SER A 90 -16.64 4.05 4.12
CA SER A 90 -15.72 5.15 3.81
C SER A 90 -14.28 4.89 4.24
N ALA A 91 -14.10 3.99 5.21
CA ALA A 91 -12.81 3.54 5.70
C ALA A 91 -12.13 2.54 4.76
N ASP A 92 -12.81 2.04 3.70
CA ASP A 92 -12.23 1.10 2.74
C ASP A 92 -11.32 1.79 1.73
N PHE A 93 -10.17 2.25 2.22
CA PHE A 93 -9.10 2.81 1.40
C PHE A 93 -7.79 2.07 1.65
N LEU A 94 -7.02 1.95 0.58
CA LEU A 94 -5.70 1.33 0.56
C LEU A 94 -4.59 2.38 0.38
N GLY A 95 -4.94 3.55 -0.14
CA GLY A 95 -4.07 4.72 -0.18
C GLY A 95 -4.84 5.97 -0.54
N LYS A 96 -4.49 7.11 0.07
CA LYS A 96 -5.04 8.41 -0.27
C LYS A 96 -4.00 9.27 -0.97
N ASP A 97 -4.49 10.17 -1.81
CA ASP A 97 -3.73 11.23 -2.48
C ASP A 97 -2.48 10.71 -3.21
N ARG A 98 -2.65 9.70 -4.06
CA ARG A 98 -1.58 9.05 -4.81
C ARG A 98 -1.47 9.61 -6.22
N GLU A 99 -0.29 10.07 -6.60
CA GLU A 99 0.01 10.44 -7.97
C GLU A 99 0.23 9.18 -8.80
N LEU A 100 -0.71 8.87 -9.68
CA LEU A 100 -0.68 7.69 -10.53
C LEU A 100 -1.08 8.05 -11.96
N PRO A 101 -0.56 7.35 -12.98
CA PRO A 101 -1.13 7.39 -14.32
C PRO A 101 -2.58 6.91 -14.25
N THR A 102 -3.49 7.53 -15.01
CA THR A 102 -4.88 7.08 -15.09
C THR A 102 -4.94 5.64 -15.64
N PRO A 103 -5.40 4.63 -14.87
CA PRO A 103 -5.39 3.24 -15.31
C PRO A 103 -6.60 2.90 -16.19
N ASP A 104 -6.42 1.95 -17.10
CA ASP A 104 -7.52 1.28 -17.80
C ASP A 104 -8.12 0.13 -16.94
N GLN A 105 -9.22 -0.47 -17.40
CA GLN A 105 -9.93 -1.55 -16.70
C GLN A 105 -9.26 -2.95 -16.79
N ALA A 106 -7.99 -3.01 -17.20
CA ALA A 106 -7.22 -4.25 -17.33
C ALA A 106 -5.87 -4.23 -16.60
N ILE A 107 -5.43 -3.07 -16.10
CA ILE A 107 -4.16 -2.94 -15.38
C ILE A 107 -4.32 -3.42 -13.92
N HIS A 108 -3.27 -4.09 -13.43
CA HIS A 108 -3.16 -4.47 -12.02
C HIS A 108 -2.36 -3.41 -11.23
N LEU A 109 -2.75 -3.22 -9.98
CA LEU A 109 -2.05 -2.42 -8.99
C LEU A 109 -1.32 -3.34 -8.02
N SER A 110 -0.17 -2.90 -7.54
CA SER A 110 0.57 -3.57 -6.46
C SER A 110 0.76 -2.61 -5.29
N LEU A 111 0.46 -3.11 -4.09
CA LEU A 111 0.77 -2.45 -2.83
C LEU A 111 2.04 -3.06 -2.23
N LEU A 112 3.04 -2.22 -1.97
CA LEU A 112 4.30 -2.56 -1.29
C LEU A 112 4.25 -2.07 0.16
#